data_AF-A0A8S4QBG7-F1
#
_entry.id   AF-A0A8S4QBG7-F1
#
_cell.length_a   1.000
_cell.length_b   1.000
_cell.length_c   1.000
_cell.angle_alpha   90.00
_cell.angle_beta   90.00
_cell.angle_gamma   90.00
#
_symmetry.space_group_name_H-M   'P 1'
#
loop_
_entity.id
_entity.type
_entity.pdbx_description
1 polymer ?
#
loop_
_entity_poly.entity_id
_entity_poly.type
_entity_poly.pdbx_seq_one_letter_code
_entity_poly.pdbx_strand_id
1 'polypeptide(L)'
;MWHYLYFMVLVRVKDPTEFTGPESYVHSMIKSNNLDWFPRLRALSLMGGGQGEGGELELRNLQAQLERAQGAVRALTDLLTDLRDQMTEQRKQKQRIGLLNSTSAYLQNLQMNLPP
;
A
#
# COMPACT_ATOMS: atom_id res chain seq x y z
N MET A 1 34.63 -8.18 16.74
CA MET A 1 35.47 -7.07 17.22
C MET A 1 36.81 -6.96 16.51
N TRP A 2 37.56 -8.05 16.31
CA TRP A 2 38.88 -8.03 15.63
C TRP A 2 38.92 -7.38 14.25
N HIS A 3 37.83 -7.43 13.47
CA HIS A 3 37.74 -6.72 12.19
C HIS A 3 37.93 -5.21 12.30
N TYR A 4 37.49 -4.57 13.39
CA TYR A 4 37.77 -3.15 13.62
C TYR A 4 39.24 -2.90 13.91
N LEU A 5 39.92 -3.82 14.61
CA LEU A 5 41.36 -3.72 14.82
C LEU A 5 42.13 -3.86 13.51
N TYR A 6 41.80 -4.86 12.70
CA TYR A 6 42.39 -5.03 11.37
C TYR A 6 42.15 -3.80 10.49
N PHE A 7 40.94 -3.26 10.49
CA PHE A 7 40.60 -2.06 9.72
C PHE A 7 41.35 -0.81 10.23
N MET A 8 41.48 -0.64 11.55
CA MET A 8 42.29 0.45 12.12
C MET A 8 43.76 0.34 11.72
N VAL A 9 44.33 -0.87 11.72
CA VAL A 9 45.71 -1.09 11.25
C VAL A 9 45.82 -0.82 9.75
N LEU A 10 44.87 -1.32 8.94
CA LEU A 10 44.80 -1.10 7.49
C LEU A 10 44.85 0.40 7.16
N VAL A 11 43.96 1.19 7.77
CA VAL A 11 43.90 2.65 7.55
C VAL A 11 45.19 3.36 7.99
N ARG A 12 45.96 2.80 8.92
CA ARG A 12 47.24 3.37 9.38
C ARG A 12 48.42 3.05 8.46
N VAL A 13 48.39 1.92 7.74
CA VAL A 13 49.52 1.47 6.92
C VAL A 13 49.30 1.65 5.41
N LYS A 14 48.05 1.81 4.98
CA LYS A 14 47.68 2.01 3.57
C LYS A 14 48.03 3.42 3.10
N ASP A 15 48.41 3.55 1.83
CA ASP A 15 48.68 4.85 1.20
C ASP A 15 47.42 5.73 1.20
N PRO A 16 47.48 6.97 1.72
CA PRO A 16 46.33 7.87 1.76
C PRO A 16 45.70 8.18 0.39
N THR A 17 46.46 8.07 -0.70
CA THR A 17 45.95 8.29 -2.06
C THR A 17 45.08 7.14 -2.56
N GLU A 18 45.18 5.96 -1.95
CA GLU A 18 44.41 4.76 -2.27
C GLU A 18 43.19 4.58 -1.36
N PHE A 19 42.94 5.53 -0.46
CA PHE A 19 41.79 5.45 0.40
C PHE A 19 40.49 5.52 -0.41
N THR A 20 39.61 4.57 -0.12
CA THR A 20 38.21 4.65 -0.49
C THR A 20 37.52 5.76 0.32
N GLY A 21 36.30 6.15 -0.07
CA GLY A 21 35.52 7.16 0.65
C GLY A 21 35.39 6.89 2.15
N PRO A 22 34.95 5.68 2.58
CA PRO A 22 34.85 5.34 4.00
C PRO A 22 36.20 5.34 4.74
N GLU A 23 37.27 4.87 4.10
CA GLU A 23 38.62 4.89 4.70
C GLU A 23 39.10 6.33 4.93
N SER A 24 38.90 7.22 3.95
CA SER A 24 39.23 8.65 4.08
C SER A 24 38.45 9.32 5.21
N TYR A 25 37.15 9.04 5.31
CA TYR A 25 36.30 9.53 6.38
C TYR A 25 36.81 9.07 7.74
N VAL A 26 37.00 7.77 7.94
CA VAL A 26 37.48 7.20 9.21
C VAL A 26 38.88 7.73 9.54
N HIS A 27 39.78 7.86 8.57
CA HIS A 27 41.10 8.44 8.77
C HIS A 27 41.02 9.88 9.31
N SER A 28 40.16 10.72 8.74
CA SER A 28 39.94 12.10 9.23
C SER A 28 39.34 12.16 10.63
N MET A 29 38.43 11.25 10.95
CA MET A 29 37.79 11.15 12.27
C MET A 29 38.81 10.69 13.33
N ILE A 30 39.67 9.72 13.01
CA ILE A 30 40.78 9.30 13.88
C ILE A 30 41.76 10.45 14.09
N LYS A 31 42.12 11.20 13.04
CA LYS A 31 43.05 12.34 13.13
C LYS A 31 42.50 13.48 14.01
N SER A 32 41.18 13.68 14.00
CA SER A 32 40.48 14.66 14.86
C SER A 32 40.10 14.11 16.23
N ASN A 33 40.51 12.88 16.56
CA ASN A 33 40.16 12.18 17.80
C ASN A 33 38.65 12.08 18.03
N ASN A 34 37.86 12.03 16.94
CA ASN A 34 36.42 11.87 16.96
C ASN A 34 36.05 10.39 16.85
N LEU A 35 35.30 9.87 17.82
CA LEU A 35 34.87 8.46 17.89
C LEU A 35 33.50 8.20 17.26
N ASP A 36 32.85 9.19 16.64
CA ASP A 36 31.50 9.07 16.07
C ASP A 36 31.44 8.19 14.82
N TRP A 37 32.60 7.89 14.21
CA TRP A 37 32.68 6.92 13.12
C TRP A 37 32.40 5.48 13.60
N PHE A 38 32.55 5.20 14.90
CA PHE A 38 32.23 3.90 15.47
C PHE A 38 30.71 3.81 15.75
N PRO A 39 29.99 2.84 15.17
CA PRO A 39 28.54 2.74 15.34
C PRO A 39 28.20 2.34 16.78
N ARG A 40 27.72 3.29 17.58
CA ARG A 40 27.21 3.06 18.94
C ARG A 40 25.69 2.91 18.91
N LEU A 41 25.18 1.77 19.36
CA LEU A 41 23.73 1.46 19.44
C LEU A 41 22.96 1.62 18.12
N ARG A 42 23.67 1.73 16.99
CA ARG A 42 23.13 1.93 15.64
C ARG A 42 23.71 0.91 14.66
N ALA A 43 24.11 -0.25 15.18
CA ALA A 43 24.53 -1.35 14.33
C ALA A 43 23.33 -1.79 13.47
N LEU A 44 23.58 -2.21 12.24
CA LEU A 44 22.53 -2.72 11.34
C LEU A 44 21.69 -3.81 12.00
N SER A 45 22.32 -4.67 12.81
CA SER A 45 21.64 -5.70 13.60
C SER A 45 20.69 -5.16 14.67
N LEU A 46 20.94 -3.95 15.21
CA LEU A 46 20.07 -3.30 16.21
C LEU A 46 18.95 -2.47 15.55
N MET A 47 19.16 -1.99 14.32
CA MET A 47 18.18 -1.23 13.54
C MET A 47 17.15 -2.12 12.81
N GLY A 48 17.05 -3.41 13.15
CA GLY A 48 16.12 -4.36 12.51
C GLY A 48 16.71 -5.10 11.30
N GLY A 49 18.03 -5.32 11.27
CA GLY A 49 18.73 -5.86 10.10
C GLY A 49 19.60 -7.08 10.39
N GLY A 50 18.98 -8.22 10.64
CA GLY A 50 19.38 -9.42 9.89
C GLY A 50 18.68 -9.31 8.53
N GLN A 51 19.42 -9.40 7.42
CA GLN A 51 18.83 -9.34 6.05
C GLN A 51 17.70 -10.36 5.81
N GLY A 52 17.49 -11.34 6.70
CA GLY A 52 16.36 -12.26 6.66
C GLY A 52 15.12 -11.82 7.46
N GLU A 53 15.25 -11.04 8.54
CA GLU A 53 14.14 -10.83 9.50
C GLU A 53 13.43 -9.47 9.31
N GLY A 54 14.19 -8.40 9.03
CA GLY A 54 13.61 -7.09 8.72
C GLY A 54 12.86 -7.08 7.38
N GLY A 55 13.43 -7.74 6.36
CA GLY A 55 12.78 -7.92 5.06
C GLY A 55 11.56 -8.84 5.14
N GLU A 56 11.59 -9.88 5.99
CA GLU A 56 10.42 -10.72 6.21
C GLU A 56 9.31 -9.98 6.95
N LEU A 57 9.64 -9.15 7.95
CA LEU A 57 8.66 -8.31 8.64
C LEU A 57 8.05 -7.27 7.70
N GLU A 58 8.87 -6.61 6.88
CA GLU A 58 8.42 -5.65 5.87
C GLU A 58 7.54 -6.33 4.82
N LEU A 59 7.93 -7.52 4.34
CA LEU A 59 7.16 -8.33 3.40
C LEU A 59 5.81 -8.74 4.00
N ARG A 60 5.78 -9.19 5.27
CA ARG A 60 4.54 -9.50 5.99
C ARG A 60 3.64 -8.29 6.14
N ASN A 61 4.21 -7.12 6.43
CA ASN A 61 3.45 -5.87 6.53
C ASN A 61 2.88 -5.45 5.16
N LEU A 62 3.67 -5.54 4.09
CA LEU A 62 3.23 -5.27 2.72
C LEU A 62 2.11 -6.24 2.29
N GLN A 63 2.25 -7.53 2.61
CA GLN A 63 1.21 -8.53 2.35
C GLN A 63 -0.08 -8.20 3.11
N ALA A 64 0.01 -7.81 4.39
CA ALA A 64 -1.16 -7.41 5.17
C ALA A 64 -1.81 -6.11 4.66
N GLN A 65 -1.06 -5.21 4.04
CA GLN A 65 -1.62 -4.02 3.38
C GLN A 65 -2.31 -4.39 2.07
N LEU A 66 -1.75 -5.30 1.28
CA LEU A 66 -2.34 -5.79 0.05
C LEU A 66 -3.67 -6.49 0.30
N GLU A 67 -3.73 -7.39 1.29
CA GLU A 67 -4.98 -8.10 1.66
C GLU A 67 -6.08 -7.12 2.10
N ARG A 68 -5.71 -6.07 2.87
CA ARG A 68 -6.66 -5.01 3.26
C ARG A 68 -7.16 -4.23 2.05
N ALA A 69 -6.27 -3.86 1.13
CA ALA A 69 -6.64 -3.15 -0.10
C ALA A 69 -7.54 -4.02 -0.99
N GLN A 70 -7.22 -5.30 -1.17
CA GLN A 70 -8.03 -6.24 -1.92
C GLN A 70 -9.42 -6.45 -1.28
N GLY A 71 -9.49 -6.55 0.05
CA GLY A 71 -10.75 -6.60 0.78
C GLY A 71 -11.62 -5.37 0.54
N ALA A 72 -11.02 -4.17 0.60
CA ALA A 72 -11.73 -2.93 0.31
C ALA A 72 -12.23 -2.84 -1.14
N VAL A 73 -11.40 -3.26 -2.11
CA VAL A 73 -11.79 -3.30 -3.53
C VAL A 73 -12.96 -4.27 -3.76
N ARG A 74 -12.94 -5.45 -3.13
CA ARG A 74 -14.07 -6.40 -3.20
C ARG A 74 -15.34 -5.81 -2.61
N ALA A 75 -15.27 -5.25 -1.41
CA ALA A 75 -16.43 -4.63 -0.76
C ALA A 75 -17.04 -3.48 -1.59
N LEU A 76 -16.20 -2.65 -2.20
CA LEU A 76 -16.65 -1.59 -3.11
C LEU A 76 -17.29 -2.17 -4.38
N THR A 77 -16.74 -3.25 -4.92
CA THR A 77 -17.29 -3.93 -6.10
C THR A 77 -18.68 -4.51 -5.81
N ASP A 78 -18.85 -5.12 -4.64
CA ASP A 78 -20.14 -5.65 -4.19
C ASP A 78 -21.16 -4.51 -4.03
N LEU A 79 -20.77 -3.41 -3.38
CA LEU A 79 -21.64 -2.25 -3.19
C LEU A 79 -22.06 -1.60 -4.52
N LEU A 80 -21.16 -1.52 -5.51
CA LEU A 80 -21.48 -1.04 -6.85
C LEU A 80 -22.42 -1.99 -7.59
N THR A 81 -22.27 -3.29 -7.38
CA THR A 81 -23.12 -4.33 -7.97
C THR A 81 -24.54 -4.24 -7.41
N ASP A 82 -24.68 -4.15 -6.09
CA ASP A 82 -25.97 -3.97 -5.43
C ASP A 82 -26.66 -2.67 -5.86
N LEU A 83 -25.91 -1.57 -5.94
CA LEU A 83 -26.44 -0.29 -6.37
C LEU A 83 -26.96 -0.35 -7.82
N ARG A 84 -26.20 -1.00 -8.72
CA ARG A 84 -26.63 -1.23 -10.11
C ARG A 84 -27.93 -2.03 -10.13
N ASP A 85 -28.02 -3.11 -9.37
CA ASP A 85 -29.18 -3.99 -9.40
C ASP A 85 -30.43 -3.27 -8.85
N GLN A 86 -30.29 -2.49 -7.77
CA GLN A 86 -31.34 -1.61 -7.25
C GLN A 86 -31.82 -0.60 -8.29
N MET A 87 -30.90 0.05 -9.01
CA MET A 87 -31.24 1.00 -10.08
C MET A 87 -32.00 0.33 -11.23
N THR A 88 -31.62 -0.89 -11.61
CA THR A 88 -32.34 -1.65 -12.66
C THR A 88 -33.74 -2.04 -12.22
N GLU A 89 -33.91 -2.47 -10.97
CA GLU A 89 -35.21 -2.87 -10.44
C GLU A 89 -36.15 -1.67 -10.28
N GLN A 90 -35.63 -0.53 -9.79
CA GLN A 90 -36.38 0.73 -9.75
C GLN A 90 -36.86 1.16 -11.15
N ARG A 91 -36.02 1.01 -12.17
CA ARG A 91 -36.40 1.33 -13.55
C ARG A 91 -37.51 0.41 -14.06
N LYS A 92 -37.42 -0.90 -13.83
CA LYS A 92 -38.47 -1.87 -14.19
C LYS A 92 -39.79 -1.56 -13.47
N GLN A 93 -39.74 -1.24 -12.18
CA GLN A 93 -40.93 -0.90 -11.39
C GLN A 93 -41.61 0.36 -11.91
N LYS A 94 -40.84 1.42 -12.25
CA LYS A 94 -41.38 2.62 -12.89
C LYS A 94 -42.02 2.33 -14.24
N GLN A 95 -41.40 1.48 -15.07
CA GLN A 95 -41.98 1.06 -16.36
C GLN A 95 -43.29 0.29 -16.16
N ARG A 96 -43.34 -0.64 -15.20
CA ARG A 96 -44.54 -1.41 -14.88
C ARG A 96 -45.70 -0.52 -14.44
N ILE A 97 -45.45 0.45 -13.56
CA ILE A 97 -46.47 1.42 -13.13
C ILE A 97 -46.96 2.26 -14.32
N GLY A 98 -46.05 2.71 -15.18
CA GLY A 98 -46.40 3.44 -16.41
C GLY A 98 -47.33 2.64 -17.33
N LEU A 99 -47.07 1.34 -17.51
CA LEU A 99 -47.93 0.47 -18.31
C LEU A 99 -49.32 0.30 -17.69
N LEU A 100 -49.41 0.04 -16.37
CA LEU A 100 -50.69 -0.10 -15.67
C LEU A 100 -51.55 1.15 -15.76
N ASN A 101 -50.94 2.33 -15.62
CA ASN A 101 -51.64 3.61 -15.73
C ASN A 101 -52.17 3.84 -17.16
N SER A 102 -51.37 3.52 -18.19
CA SER A 102 -51.79 3.61 -19.59
C SER A 102 -52.93 2.64 -19.91
N THR A 103 -52.87 1.39 -19.41
CA THR A 103 -53.95 0.40 -19.60
C THR A 103 -55.22 0.83 -18.87
N SER A 104 -55.11 1.35 -17.64
CA SER A 104 -56.25 1.88 -16.89
C SER A 104 -56.90 3.06 -17.63
N ALA A 105 -56.11 3.99 -18.15
CA ALA A 105 -56.61 5.10 -18.95
C ALA A 105 -57.29 4.65 -20.26
N TYR A 106 -56.76 3.62 -20.91
CA TYR A 106 -57.37 3.04 -22.11
C TYR A 106 -58.72 2.37 -21.80
N LEU A 107 -58.80 1.57 -20.74
CA LEU A 107 -60.05 0.94 -20.30
C LEU A 107 -61.10 1.97 -19.88
N GLN A 108 -60.70 3.03 -19.18
CA GLN A 108 -61.58 4.14 -18.82
C GLN A 108 -62.16 4.83 -20.07
N ASN A 109 -61.34 5.07 -21.09
CA ASN A 109 -61.77 5.68 -22.34
C ASN A 109 -62.72 4.78 -23.17
N LEU A 110 -62.50 3.46 -23.15
CA LEU A 110 -63.39 2.49 -23.78
C LEU A 110 -64.77 2.46 -23.10
N GLN A 111 -64.79 2.48 -21.76
CA GLN A 111 -66.03 2.46 -21.00
C GLN A 111 -66.87 3.74 -21.20
N MET A 112 -66.23 4.89 -21.42
CA MET A 112 -66.89 6.17 -21.70
C MET A 112 -67.42 6.30 -23.14
N ASN A 113 -66.98 5.44 -24.07
CA ASN A 113 -67.38 5.48 -25.49
C ASN A 113 -68.27 4.29 -25.90
N LEU A 114 -68.82 3.54 -24.95
CA LEU A 114 -69.77 2.47 -25.25
C LEU A 114 -71.14 3.09 -25.60
N PRO A 115 -71.72 2.82 -26.80
CA PRO A 115 -73.05 3.31 -27.13
C PRO A 115 -74.11 2.62 -26.25
N PRO A 116 -75.26 3.30 -26.01
CA PRO A 116 -76.35 2.81 -25.16
C PRO A 116 -77.09 1.60 -25.74
#